data_AF-A0ABD7A710-F1
#
_entry.id   AF-A0ABD7A710-F1
#
_cell.length_a   1.000
_cell.length_b   1.000
_cell.length_c   1.000
_cell.angle_alpha   90.00
_cell.angle_beta   90.00
_cell.angle_gamma   90.00
#
_symmetry.space_group_name_H-M   'P 1'
#
loop_
_entity.id
_entity.type
_entity.pdbx_description
1 polymer ?
#
loop_
_entity_poly.entity_id
_entity_poly.type
_entity_poly.pdbx_seq_one_letter_code
_entity_poly.pdbx_strand_id
1 'polypeptide(L)' 'MLGFKKINSQMFAEHSLYFINALVRANYENLREGVFATDEYLVQFLENLLLSETHLLRNRDLRIRE' A
#
# COMPACT_ATOMS: atom_id res chain seq x y z
N MET A 1 3.27 24.11 -9.26
CA MET A 1 3.26 22.82 -8.53
C MET A 1 1.81 22.50 -8.20
N LEU A 2 1.15 21.72 -9.06
CA LEU A 2 -0.26 21.39 -8.91
C LEU A 2 -0.44 20.35 -7.79
N GLY A 3 -1.02 20.81 -6.68
CA GLY A 3 -2.14 20.12 -6.06
C GLY A 3 -1.85 18.98 -5.10
N PHE A 4 -1.23 19.23 -3.94
CA PHE A 4 -1.40 18.38 -2.74
C PHE A 4 -1.25 19.18 -1.44
N LYS A 5 -1.83 20.39 -1.38
CA LYS A 5 -1.57 21.33 -0.28
C LYS A 5 -2.11 20.87 1.10
N LYS A 6 -2.78 19.72 1.16
CA LYS A 6 -3.32 19.09 2.38
C LYS A 6 -3.56 17.59 2.27
N ILE A 7 -2.85 16.87 1.38
CA ILE A 7 -2.83 15.41 1.54
C ILE A 7 -2.13 15.12 2.87
N ASN A 8 -2.74 14.26 3.68
CA ASN A 8 -2.34 13.96 5.05
C ASN A 8 -0.89 13.46 5.10
N SER A 9 0.08 14.38 5.18
CA SER A 9 1.52 14.06 5.21
C SER A 9 1.86 13.16 6.39
N GLN A 10 1.07 13.26 7.46
CA GLN A 10 1.13 12.40 8.63
C GLN A 10 0.81 10.93 8.29
N MET A 11 -0.20 10.66 7.45
CA MET A 11 -0.54 9.29 7.04
C MET A 11 0.58 8.64 6.23
N PHE A 12 1.21 9.41 5.32
CA PHE A 12 2.41 8.95 4.61
C PHE A 12 3.60 8.70 5.57
N ALA A 13 3.81 9.56 6.55
CA ALA A 13 4.88 9.38 7.53
C ALA A 13 4.67 8.12 8.38
N GLU A 14 3.44 7.91 8.86
CA GLU A 14 3.05 6.78 9.71
C GLU A 14 3.03 5.44 8.96
N HIS A 15 2.64 5.44 7.68
CA HIS A 15 2.45 4.22 6.87
C HIS A 15 3.40 4.10 5.67
N SER A 16 4.52 4.81 5.68
CA SER A 16 5.52 4.80 4.59
C SER A 16 5.96 3.39 4.18
N LEU A 17 6.33 2.55 5.14
CA LEU A 17 6.75 1.17 4.87
C LEU A 17 5.62 0.31 4.27
N TYR A 18 4.38 0.52 4.72
CA TYR A 18 3.22 -0.17 4.17
C TYR A 18 3.04 0.19 2.70
N PHE A 19 3.11 1.48 2.37
CA PHE A 19 3.01 1.95 0.99
C PHE A 19 4.08 1.34 0.08
N ILE A 20 5.33 1.31 0.54
CA ILE A 20 6.44 0.69 -0.22
C ILE A 20 6.18 -0.81 -0.43
N ASN A 21 5.78 -1.53 0.63
CA ASN A 21 5.45 -2.94 0.53
C ASN A 21 4.25 -3.18 -0.40
N ALA A 22 3.26 -2.27 -0.40
CA ALA A 22 2.10 -2.36 -1.28
C ALA A 22 2.50 -2.19 -2.75
N LEU A 23 3.44 -1.28 -3.04
CA LEU A 23 4.03 -1.15 -4.38
C LEU A 23 4.77 -2.42 -4.81
N VAL A 24 5.52 -3.06 -3.90
CA VAL A 24 6.16 -4.34 -4.17
C VAL A 24 5.10 -5.39 -4.49
N ARG A 25 4.06 -5.53 -3.67
CA ARG A 25 2.98 -6.50 -3.92
C ARG A 25 2.22 -6.25 -5.22
N ALA A 26 2.09 -5.00 -5.65
CA ALA A 26 1.44 -4.64 -6.92
C ALA A 26 2.31 -4.94 -8.15
N ASN A 27 3.64 -5.04 -8.01
CA ASN A 27 4.56 -5.19 -9.14
C ASN A 27 5.41 -6.48 -9.11
N TYR A 28 5.36 -7.25 -8.02
CA TYR A 28 6.12 -8.49 -7.88
C TYR A 28 5.25 -9.70 -8.16
N GLU A 29 5.68 -10.52 -9.11
CA GLU A 29 5.09 -11.81 -9.46
C GLU A 29 6.16 -12.89 -9.46
N ASN A 30 5.85 -14.03 -8.85
CA ASN A 30 6.68 -15.23 -8.88
C ASN A 30 5.79 -16.47 -8.95
N LEU A 31 5.46 -16.89 -10.17
CA LEU A 31 4.58 -18.02 -10.44
C LEU A 31 5.10 -19.36 -9.92
N ARG A 32 6.43 -19.53 -9.82
CA ARG A 32 7.04 -20.77 -9.31
C ARG A 32 6.75 -20.97 -7.83
N GLU A 33 6.76 -19.88 -7.08
CA GLU A 33 6.46 -19.84 -5.65
C GLU A 33 4.98 -19.49 -5.37
N GLY A 34 4.12 -19.50 -6.40
CA GLY A 34 2.69 -19.20 -6.26
C GLY A 34 2.37 -17.77 -5.83
N VAL A 35 3.30 -16.83 -6.04
CA VAL A 35 3.11 -15.42 -5.71
C VAL A 35 2.56 -14.68 -6.91
N PHE A 36 1.36 -14.14 -6.77
CA PHE A 36 0.73 -13.29 -7.78
C PHE A 36 0.79 -11.83 -7.36
N ALA A 37 0.99 -10.94 -8.33
CA ALA A 37 0.86 -9.52 -8.11
C ALA A 37 -0.59 -9.18 -7.68
N THR A 38 -0.73 -8.22 -6.77
CA THR A 38 -2.03 -7.72 -6.31
C THR A 38 -1.95 -6.24 -5.97
N ASP A 39 -2.92 -5.47 -6.44
CA ASP A 39 -3.06 -4.04 -6.18
C ASP A 39 -3.89 -3.74 -4.92
N GLU A 40 -4.51 -4.75 -4.31
CA GLU A 40 -5.43 -4.62 -3.17
C GLU A 40 -4.87 -3.72 -2.05
N TYR A 41 -3.63 -3.95 -1.63
CA TYR A 41 -2.99 -3.17 -0.56
C TYR A 41 -2.71 -1.72 -0.97
N LEU A 42 -2.40 -1.50 -2.24
CA LEU A 42 -2.18 -0.16 -2.77
C LEU A 42 -3.50 0.60 -2.87
N VAL A 43 -4.57 -0.07 -3.27
CA VAL A 43 -5.93 0.46 -3.30
C VAL A 43 -6.38 0.86 -1.89
N GLN A 44 -6.25 -0.03 -0.89
CA GLN A 44 -6.58 0.30 0.51
C GLN A 44 -5.84 1.53 1.04
N PHE A 45 -4.55 1.68 0.70
CA PHE A 45 -3.77 2.87 1.06
C PHE A 45 -4.35 4.13 0.40
N LEU A 46 -4.65 4.07 -0.91
CA LEU A 46 -5.19 5.21 -1.65
C LEU A 46 -6.62 5.58 -1.22
N GLU A 47 -7.45 4.61 -0.85
CA GLU A 47 -8.79 4.81 -0.31
C GLU A 47 -8.72 5.55 1.04
N ASN A 48 -7.84 5.12 1.95
CA ASN A 48 -7.60 5.86 3.19
C ASN A 48 -7.11 7.29 2.92
N LEU A 49 -6.28 7.48 1.89
CA LEU A 49 -5.65 8.76 1.58
C LEU A 49 -6.61 9.76 0.92
N LEU A 50 -7.38 9.30 -0.06
CA LEU A 50 -8.17 10.14 -0.97
C LEU A 50 -9.64 10.19 -0.58
N LEU A 51 -10.16 9.10 -0.02
CA LEU A 51 -11.57 8.93 0.32
C LEU A 51 -11.82 8.96 1.83
N SER A 52 -10.76 9.08 2.63
CA SER A 52 -10.83 9.06 4.10
C SER A 52 -11.41 7.75 4.67
N GLU A 53 -11.21 6.64 3.96
CA GLU A 53 -11.53 5.31 4.45
C GLU A 53 -10.63 4.91 5.64
N THR A 54 -11.01 3.83 6.33
CA THR A 54 -10.35 3.38 7.56
C THR A 54 -9.83 1.94 7.47
N HIS A 55 -9.25 1.55 6.32
CA HIS A 55 -8.57 0.27 6.17
C HIS A 55 -7.39 0.15 7.14
N LEU A 56 -7.19 -1.05 7.68
CA LEU A 56 -6.07 -1.33 8.58
C LEU A 56 -4.78 -1.54 7.80
N LEU A 57 -3.87 -0.56 7.84
CA LEU A 57 -2.61 -0.60 7.12
C LEU A 57 -1.50 -1.30 7.92
N ARG A 58 -1.51 -2.65 7.93
CA ARG A 58 -0.54 -3.47 8.69
C ARG A 58 0.46 -4.18 7.78
N ASN A 59 1.75 -3.90 7.97
CA ASN A 59 2.84 -4.52 7.17
C ASN A 59 2.84 -6.06 7.18
N ARG A 60 2.39 -6.68 8.28
CA ARG A 60 2.32 -8.15 8.38
C ARG A 60 1.37 -8.80 7.38
N ASP A 61 0.37 -8.05 6.90
CA ASP A 61 -0.62 -8.54 5.95
C ASP A 61 -0.01 -8.66 4.54
N LEU A 62 1.05 -7.87 4.25
CA LEU A 62 1.72 -7.83 2.95
C LEU A 62 2.85 -8.86 2.83
N ARG A 63 3.14 -9.60 3.90
CA ARG A 63 4.27 -10.54 3.92
C ARG A 63 4.01 -11.74 3.01
N ILE A 64 4.93 -11.97 2.08
CA ILE A 64 5.02 -13.23 1.32
C ILE A 64 5.72 -14.25 2.23
N ARG A 65 5.14 -15.43 2.39
CA ARG A 65 5.81 -16.54 3.08
C ARG A 65 6.58 -17.31 2.01
N GLU A 66 7.89 -17.32 2.14
CA GLU A 66 8.78 -18.26 1.44
C GLU A 66 8.60 -19.68 2.01
#